data_AF-A0ABC8KVG9-F1
#
_entry.id   AF-A0ABC8KVG9-F1
#
_cell.length_a   1.000
_cell.length_b   1.000
_cell.length_c   1.000
_cell.angle_alpha   90.00
_cell.angle_beta   90.00
_cell.angle_gamma   90.00
#
_symmetry.space_group_name_H-M   'P 1'
#
loop_
_entity.id
_entity.type
_entity.pdbx_description
1 polymer ?
#
loop_
_entity_poly.entity_id
_entity_poly.type
_entity_poly.pdbx_seq_one_letter_code
_entity_poly.pdbx_strand_id
1 'polypeptide(L)' 'MASNLPMSPQLEQIHGEIRDHFRALANGFQKLDKIKDSSRQSKQLEELTDKMRECKRLVKEFDRELKDEEARNSP' A
#
# COMPACT_ATOMS: atom_id res chain seq x y z
N MET A 1 -16.26 17.23 6.07
CA MET A 1 -15.55 17.18 7.36
C MET A 1 -14.87 15.84 7.39
N ALA A 2 -13.54 15.79 7.29
CA ALA A 2 -12.82 14.54 7.54
C ALA A 2 -13.09 14.17 9.00
N SER A 3 -13.66 12.99 9.23
CA SER A 3 -13.89 12.43 10.55
C SER A 3 -12.57 12.43 11.32
N ASN A 4 -12.43 13.33 12.31
CA ASN A 4 -11.29 13.37 13.25
C ASN A 4 -11.36 12.22 14.27
N LEU A 5 -11.97 11.08 13.89
CA LEU A 5 -12.00 9.88 14.72
C LEU A 5 -10.58 9.32 14.76
N PRO A 6 -10.03 9.03 15.95
CA PRO A 6 -8.76 8.32 16.04
C PRO A 6 -8.91 6.97 15.32
N MET A 7 -7.99 6.70 14.40
CA MET A 7 -7.92 5.45 13.66
C MET A 7 -7.82 4.28 14.65
N SER A 8 -8.52 3.16 14.39
CA SER A 8 -8.28 1.97 15.20
C SER A 8 -6.85 1.45 15.03
N PRO A 9 -6.33 0.65 15.99
CA PRO A 9 -5.01 0.03 15.86
C PRO A 9 -4.84 -0.79 14.57
N GLN A 10 -5.92 -1.43 14.09
CA GLN A 10 -5.89 -2.19 12.85
C GLN A 10 -5.77 -1.26 11.63
N LEU A 11 -6.50 -0.15 11.63
CA LEU A 11 -6.44 0.84 10.56
C LEU A 11 -5.06 1.52 10.50
N GLU A 12 -4.48 1.84 11.65
CA GLU A 12 -3.11 2.37 11.77
C GLU A 12 -2.08 1.37 11.24
N GLN A 13 -2.23 0.07 11.54
CA GLN A 13 -1.36 -0.97 11.02
C GLN A 13 -1.42 -1.03 9.49
N ILE A 14 -2.62 -1.14 8.91
CA ILE A 14 -2.79 -1.21 7.45
C ILE A 14 -2.21 0.05 6.79
N HIS A 15 -2.44 1.23 7.37
CA HIS A 15 -1.87 2.49 6.89
C HIS A 15 -0.33 2.48 6.91
N GLY A 16 0.25 1.96 7.99
CA GLY A 16 1.70 1.76 8.11
C GLY A 16 2.26 0.85 7.01
N GLU A 17 1.61 -0.30 6.78
CA GLU A 17 1.99 -1.25 5.73
C GLU A 17 1.90 -0.62 4.34
N ILE A 18 0.82 0.09 4.03
CA ILE A 18 0.65 0.83 2.77
C ILE A 18 1.82 1.80 2.55
N ARG A 19 2.20 2.56 3.59
CA ARG A 19 3.31 3.53 3.51
C ARG A 19 4.64 2.84 3.23
N ASP A 20 4.89 1.70 3.87
CA ASP A 20 6.11 0.93 3.65
C ASP A 20 6.15 0.29 2.25
N HIS A 21 5.01 -0.17 1.74
CA HIS A 21 4.86 -0.62 0.35
C HIS A 21 5.19 0.51 -0.64
N PHE A 22 4.64 1.72 -0.45
CA PHE A 22 4.95 2.86 -1.30
C PHE A 22 6.44 3.22 -1.28
N ARG A 23 7.07 3.23 -0.09
CA ARG A 23 8.51 3.47 0.03
C ARG A 23 9.32 2.40 -0.72
N ALA A 24 8.97 1.13 -0.56
CA ALA A 24 9.63 0.03 -1.25
C ALA A 24 9.46 0.12 -2.78
N LEU A 25 8.27 0.49 -3.26
CA LEU A 25 7.99 0.71 -4.68
C LEU A 25 8.81 1.87 -5.25
N ALA A 26 8.84 3.02 -4.58
CA ALA A 26 9.62 4.18 -5.01
C ALA A 26 11.12 3.84 -5.13
N ASN A 27 11.68 3.19 -4.11
CA ASN A 27 13.07 2.73 -4.14
C ASN A 27 13.32 1.68 -5.23
N GLY A 28 12.32 0.83 -5.49
CA GLY A 28 12.36 -0.21 -6.50
C GLY A 28 12.42 0.35 -7.93
N PHE A 29 11.54 1.29 -8.27
CA PHE A 29 11.55 1.95 -9.58
C PHE A 29 12.84 2.74 -9.81
N GLN A 30 13.33 3.46 -8.79
CA GLN A 30 14.64 4.13 -8.87
C GLN A 30 15.82 3.17 -9.16
N LYS A 31 15.73 1.92 -8.69
CA LYS A 31 16.73 0.88 -8.99
C LYS A 31 16.51 0.29 -10.38
N LEU A 32 15.26 0.08 -10.79
CA LEU A 32 14.89 -0.47 -12.09
C LEU A 32 15.49 0.35 -13.24
N ASP A 33 15.43 1.68 -13.16
CA ASP A 33 15.99 2.61 -14.14
C ASP A 33 17.52 2.48 -14.32
N LYS A 34 18.21 1.92 -13.32
CA LYS A 34 19.67 1.74 -13.33
C LYS A 34 20.11 0.38 -13.85
N ILE A 35 19.19 -0.57 -14.03
CA ILE A 35 19.48 -1.92 -14.50
C ILE A 35 19.59 -1.89 -16.04
N LYS A 36 20.77 -2.22 -16.57
CA LYS A 36 21.02 -2.31 -18.01
C LYS A 36 20.70 -3.68 -18.60
N ASP A 37 20.82 -4.73 -17.79
CA ASP A 37 20.54 -6.09 -18.22
C ASP A 37 19.03 -6.32 -18.29
N SER A 38 18.53 -6.58 -19.50
CA SER A 38 17.09 -6.72 -19.76
C SER A 38 16.46 -7.86 -18.96
N SER A 39 17.16 -9.00 -18.81
CA SER A 39 16.63 -10.14 -18.06
C SER A 39 16.42 -9.82 -16.58
N ARG A 40 17.38 -9.11 -15.97
CA ARG A 40 17.30 -8.64 -14.58
C ARG A 40 16.28 -7.52 -14.41
N GLN A 41 16.14 -6.66 -15.41
CA GLN A 41 15.15 -5.59 -15.41
C GLN A 41 13.74 -6.18 -15.39
N SER A 42 13.45 -7.16 -16.25
CA SER A 42 12.15 -7.85 -16.30
C SER A 42 11.82 -8.52 -14.96
N LYS A 43 12.78 -9.26 -14.37
CA LYS A 43 12.59 -9.88 -13.05
C LYS A 43 12.28 -8.85 -11.96
N GLN A 44 13.01 -7.73 -11.94
CA GLN A 44 12.75 -6.65 -10.99
C GLN A 44 11.36 -6.03 -11.18
N LEU A 45 10.90 -5.89 -12.43
CA LEU A 45 9.58 -5.37 -12.75
C LEU A 45 8.46 -6.32 -12.30
N GLU A 46 8.65 -7.64 -12.42
CA GLU A 46 7.71 -8.64 -11.88
C GLU A 46 7.58 -8.50 -10.36
N GLU A 47 8.70 -8.42 -9.63
CA GLU A 47 8.71 -8.22 -8.17
C GLU A 47 8.01 -6.92 -7.75
N LEU A 48 8.21 -5.83 -8.50
CA LEU A 48 7.53 -4.56 -8.27
C LEU A 48 6.03 -4.66 -8.56
N THR A 49 5.65 -5.39 -9.60
CA THR A 49 4.25 -5.61 -9.97
C THR A 49 3.51 -6.36 -8.87
N ASP A 50 4.11 -7.42 -8.30
CA ASP A 50 3.50 -8.16 -7.20
C ASP A 50 3.37 -7.30 -5.95
N LYS A 51 4.39 -6.48 -5.66
CA LYS A 51 4.32 -5.51 -4.55
C LYS A 51 3.25 -4.44 -4.75
N MET A 52 3.00 -4.00 -5.98
CA MET A 52 1.89 -3.08 -6.30
C MET A 52 0.53 -3.74 -6.11
N ARG A 53 0.38 -5.01 -6.50
CA ARG A 53 -0.86 -5.78 -6.29
C ARG A 53 -1.18 -5.87 -4.80
N GLU A 54 -0.17 -6.16 -3.99
CA GLU A 54 -0.33 -6.21 -2.53
C GLU A 54 -0.67 -4.85 -1.93
N CYS A 55 0.04 -3.79 -2.33
CA CYS A 55 -0.29 -2.43 -1.91
C CYS A 55 -1.74 -2.05 -2.26
N LYS A 56 -2.21 -2.43 -3.45
CA LYS A 56 -3.60 -2.20 -3.88
C LYS A 56 -4.60 -3.01 -3.06
N ARG A 57 -4.25 -4.24 -2.64
CA ARG A 57 -5.07 -5.05 -1.74
C ARG A 57 -5.23 -4.37 -0.38
N LEU A 58 -4.13 -3.90 0.20
CA LEU A 58 -4.12 -3.19 1.48
C LEU A 58 -4.91 -1.87 1.42
N VAL A 59 -4.80 -1.09 0.35
CA VAL A 59 -5.61 0.15 0.19
C VAL A 59 -7.11 -0.16 0.20
N LYS A 60 -7.54 -1.24 -0.48
CA LYS A 60 -8.94 -1.67 -0.44
C LYS A 60 -9.37 -2.16 0.94
N GLU A 61 -8.47 -2.82 1.66
CA GLU A 61 -8.69 -3.27 3.04
C GLU A 61 -8.86 -2.08 3.99
N PHE A 62 -8.00 -1.06 3.85
CA PHE A 62 -8.09 0.20 4.58
C PHE A 62 -9.42 0.91 4.33
N ASP A 63 -9.83 1.07 3.06
CA ASP A 63 -11.10 1.70 2.70
C ASP A 63 -12.31 0.93 3.25
N ARG A 64 -12.21 -0.41 3.31
CA ARG A 64 -13.27 -1.26 3.87
C ARG A 64 -13.35 -1.10 5.38
N GLU A 65 -12.23 -1.18 6.09
CA GLU A 65 -12.20 -1.05 7.55
C GLU A 65 -12.66 0.34 8.00
N LEU A 66 -12.27 1.39 7.27
CA LEU A 66 -12.79 2.75 7.50
C LEU A 66 -14.31 2.81 7.44
N LYS A 67 -14.92 2.21 6.41
CA LYS A 67 -16.39 2.17 6.25
C LYS A 67 -17.07 1.34 7.34
N ASP A 68 -16.46 0.22 7.71
CA ASP A 68 -16.99 -0.65 8.77
C ASP A 68 -16.94 0.07 10.13
N GLU A 69 -15.90 0.86 10.41
CA GLU A 69 -15.80 1.73 11.59
C GLU A 69 -16.84 2.86 11.57
N GLU A 70 -17.01 3.55 10.44
CA GLU A 70 -18.02 4.62 10.31
C GLU A 70 -19.45 4.09 10.49
N ALA A 71 -19.74 2.88 9.98
CA ALA A 71 -21.03 2.23 10.15
C ALA A 71 -21.31 1.83 11.61
N ARG A 72 -20.29 1.34 12.34
CA ARG A 72 -20.42 1.01 13.78
C ARG A 72 -20.59 2.24 14.67
N ASN A 73 -20.08 3.39 14.24
CA ASN A 73 -20.13 4.65 14.99
C ASN A 73 -21.31 5.57 14.60
N SER A 74 -22.15 5.17 13.64
CA SER A 74 -23.37 5.90 13.28
C SER A 74 -24.51 5.54 14.25
N PRO A 75 -25.22 6.53 14.86
CA PRO A 75 -26.35 6.28 15.77
C PRO A 75 -27.55 5.62 15.10
#